data_AF-A0A353VYT3-F1
#
_entry.id   AF-A0A353VYT3-F1
#
_cell.length_a   1.000
_cell.length_b   1.000
_cell.length_c   1.000
_cell.angle_alpha   90.00
_cell.angle_beta   90.00
_cell.angle_gamma   90.00
#
_symmetry.space_group_name_H-M   'P 1'
#
loop_
_entity.id
_entity.type
_entity.pdbx_description
1 polymer ?
#
loop_
_entity_poly.entity_id
_entity_poly.type
_entity_poly.pdbx_seq_one_letter_code
_entity_poly.pdbx_strand_id
1 'polypeptide(L)'
;MIKFLSKGLMRDRTRSFFPLLVISLTVALVVFGSGFMRGIMNSMLLDTAVILTGHEKIVTLAYNEENQLMPNDLALLDSDELIEKLEVEYPEFFWTPRITFAGLLDVPDKNGETKTQGPVIAMGIDFFSKESRQVEIWELEKNIVQGTLPTLQNEAIISSKLANQLNVSIGEKVTFIGSTMDNAFATYNFDIV
;
A
#
# COMPACT_ATOMS: atom_id res chain seq x y z
N MET A 1 -56.40 -5.84 14.17
CA MET A 1 -55.93 -6.33 12.86
C MET A 1 -54.57 -7.04 12.89
N ILE A 2 -53.49 -6.44 13.40
CA ILE A 2 -52.14 -7.07 13.43
C ILE A 2 -52.10 -8.44 14.14
N LYS A 3 -52.82 -8.58 15.26
CA LYS A 3 -52.97 -9.85 16.00
C LYS A 3 -53.68 -10.95 15.19
N PHE A 4 -54.51 -10.58 14.23
CA PHE A 4 -55.23 -11.52 13.36
C PHE A 4 -54.31 -11.99 12.22
N LEU A 5 -53.57 -11.06 11.60
CA LEU A 5 -52.61 -11.36 10.53
C LEU A 5 -51.46 -12.25 11.01
N SER A 6 -50.87 -11.96 12.17
CA SER A 6 -49.79 -12.76 12.77
C SER A 6 -50.23 -14.19 13.11
N LYS A 7 -51.44 -14.39 13.65
CA LYS A 7 -52.03 -15.72 13.85
C LYS A 7 -52.26 -16.46 12.52
N GLY A 8 -52.64 -15.73 11.46
CA GLY A 8 -52.76 -16.26 10.11
C GLY A 8 -51.45 -16.78 9.54
N LEU A 9 -50.36 -16.00 9.66
CA LEU A 9 -49.01 -16.41 9.24
C LEU A 9 -48.50 -17.64 10.02
N MET A 10 -48.71 -17.70 11.33
CA MET A 10 -48.28 -18.84 12.15
C MET A 10 -49.07 -20.13 11.87
N ARG A 11 -50.34 -20.01 11.46
CA ARG A 11 -51.21 -21.16 11.22
C ARG A 11 -50.84 -21.92 9.95
N ASP A 12 -50.38 -21.21 8.92
CA ASP A 12 -50.08 -21.79 7.61
C ASP A 12 -48.59 -21.64 7.28
N ARG A 13 -47.77 -22.43 8.00
CA ARG A 13 -46.30 -22.31 8.00
C ARG A 13 -45.70 -22.48 6.61
N THR A 14 -46.14 -23.46 5.83
CA THR A 14 -45.56 -23.75 4.51
C THR A 14 -45.81 -22.61 3.52
N ARG A 15 -46.99 -21.96 3.58
CA ARG A 15 -47.34 -20.81 2.73
C ARG A 15 -46.66 -19.50 3.12
N SER A 16 -46.28 -19.35 4.39
CA SER A 16 -45.71 -18.10 4.91
C SER A 16 -44.19 -18.15 5.05
N PHE A 17 -43.62 -19.32 5.34
CA PHE A 17 -42.18 -19.51 5.60
C PHE A 17 -41.35 -19.43 4.32
N PHE A 18 -41.76 -20.10 3.24
CA PHE A 18 -41.01 -20.08 1.98
C PHE A 18 -40.85 -18.67 1.40
N PRO A 19 -41.92 -17.84 1.28
CA PRO A 19 -41.77 -16.47 0.81
C PRO A 19 -40.89 -15.61 1.74
N LEU A 20 -41.04 -15.78 3.06
CA LEU A 20 -40.21 -15.05 4.02
C LEU A 20 -38.74 -15.43 3.90
N LEU A 21 -38.43 -16.71 3.74
CA LEU A 21 -37.07 -17.20 3.52
C LEU A 21 -36.50 -16.59 2.24
N VAL A 22 -37.22 -16.67 1.12
CA VAL A 22 -36.78 -16.12 -0.17
C VAL A 22 -36.52 -14.61 -0.08
N ILE A 23 -37.44 -13.85 0.52
CA ILE A 23 -37.26 -12.41 0.72
C ILE A 23 -36.06 -12.14 1.64
N SER A 24 -35.94 -12.86 2.76
CA SER A 24 -34.84 -12.68 3.70
C SER A 24 -33.48 -12.97 3.06
N LEU A 25 -33.38 -14.04 2.26
CA LEU A 25 -32.16 -14.40 1.55
C LEU A 25 -31.82 -13.38 0.48
N THR A 26 -32.82 -12.92 -0.27
CA THR A 26 -32.64 -11.89 -1.30
C THR A 26 -32.15 -10.58 -0.68
N VAL A 27 -32.81 -10.12 0.38
CA VAL A 27 -32.41 -8.90 1.10
C VAL A 27 -31.03 -9.07 1.72
N ALA A 28 -30.73 -10.20 2.34
CA ALA A 28 -29.43 -10.48 2.92
C ALA A 28 -28.32 -10.42 1.86
N LEU A 29 -28.52 -11.04 0.69
CA LEU A 29 -27.57 -10.99 -0.42
C LEU A 29 -27.36 -9.57 -0.94
N VAL A 30 -28.44 -8.79 -1.11
CA VAL A 30 -28.34 -7.40 -1.59
C VAL A 30 -27.62 -6.52 -0.57
N VAL A 31 -27.96 -6.61 0.71
CA VAL A 31 -27.33 -5.83 1.79
C VAL A 31 -25.87 -6.22 1.94
N PHE A 32 -25.57 -7.52 1.97
CA PHE A 32 -24.19 -8.03 2.03
C PHE A 32 -23.39 -7.54 0.83
N GLY A 33 -23.87 -7.75 -0.39
CA GLY A 33 -23.17 -7.34 -1.61
C GLY A 33 -22.95 -5.83 -1.66
N SER A 34 -23.96 -5.02 -1.31
CA SER A 34 -23.82 -3.56 -1.29
C SER A 34 -22.84 -3.09 -0.21
N GLY A 35 -22.92 -3.64 1.00
CA GLY A 35 -22.01 -3.32 2.09
C GLY A 35 -20.57 -3.73 1.79
N PHE A 36 -20.37 -4.93 1.25
CA PHE A 36 -19.07 -5.46 0.85
C PHE A 36 -18.43 -4.60 -0.24
N MET A 37 -19.17 -4.26 -1.31
CA MET A 37 -18.66 -3.41 -2.38
C MET A 37 -18.29 -2.02 -1.89
N ARG A 38 -19.12 -1.40 -1.04
CA ARG A 38 -18.80 -0.09 -0.43
C ARG A 38 -17.56 -0.17 0.46
N GLY A 39 -17.44 -1.24 1.25
CA GLY A 39 -16.28 -1.47 2.10
C GLY A 39 -14.99 -1.57 1.29
N ILE A 40 -15.00 -2.36 0.21
CA ILE A 40 -13.85 -2.49 -0.70
C ILE A 40 -13.49 -1.14 -1.32
N MET A 41 -14.47 -0.43 -1.89
CA MET A 41 -14.21 0.85 -2.57
C MET A 41 -13.63 1.90 -1.60
N ASN A 42 -14.19 2.00 -0.40
CA ASN A 42 -13.69 2.93 0.61
C ASN A 42 -12.27 2.58 1.06
N SER A 43 -11.98 1.28 1.24
CA SER A 43 -10.64 0.81 1.61
C SER A 43 -9.64 1.09 0.49
N MET A 44 -9.97 0.76 -0.76
CA MET A 44 -9.11 1.05 -1.91
C MET A 44 -8.78 2.53 -2.05
N LEU A 45 -9.77 3.42 -1.85
CA LEU A 45 -9.54 4.87 -1.91
C LEU A 45 -8.60 5.35 -0.79
N LEU A 46 -8.84 4.89 0.44
CA LEU A 46 -8.01 5.24 1.59
C LEU A 46 -6.58 4.72 1.41
N ASP A 47 -6.42 3.44 1.07
CA ASP A 47 -5.10 2.82 0.89
C ASP A 47 -4.31 3.48 -0.24
N THR A 48 -4.98 3.81 -1.35
CA THR A 48 -4.36 4.54 -2.46
C THR A 48 -3.92 5.94 -2.04
N ALA A 49 -4.75 6.64 -1.27
CA ALA A 49 -4.41 7.96 -0.74
C ALA A 49 -3.23 7.90 0.24
N VAL A 50 -3.22 6.94 1.15
CA VAL A 50 -2.13 6.78 2.13
C VAL A 50 -0.81 6.45 1.44
N ILE A 51 -0.83 5.49 0.50
CA ILE A 51 0.38 4.91 -0.09
C ILE A 51 0.91 5.74 -1.27
N LEU A 52 0.06 6.08 -2.25
CA LEU A 52 0.53 6.56 -3.56
C LEU A 52 0.43 8.07 -3.75
N THR A 53 -0.68 8.68 -3.36
CA THR A 53 -0.96 10.08 -3.73
C THR A 53 -0.81 11.05 -2.57
N GLY A 54 -1.11 10.63 -1.33
CA GLY A 54 -1.46 11.57 -0.27
C GLY A 54 -2.83 12.20 -0.53
N HIS A 55 -3.16 13.21 0.29
CA HIS A 55 -4.28 14.10 0.02
C HIS A 55 -4.00 14.99 -1.19
N GLU A 56 -2.76 15.47 -1.30
CA GLU A 56 -2.26 16.25 -2.42
C GLU A 56 -0.89 15.69 -2.86
N LYS A 57 -0.70 15.60 -4.18
CA LYS A 57 0.54 15.12 -4.80
C LYS A 57 1.11 16.19 -5.72
N ILE A 58 2.35 16.59 -5.47
CA ILE A 58 3.08 17.52 -6.33
C ILE A 58 4.04 16.71 -7.20
N VAL A 59 3.93 16.90 -8.51
CA VAL A 59 4.77 16.27 -9.52
C VAL A 59 5.02 17.26 -10.66
N THR A 60 6.04 17.00 -11.48
CA THR A 60 6.22 17.74 -12.73
C THR A 60 5.08 17.39 -13.70
N LEU A 61 4.80 18.30 -14.65
CA LEU A 61 3.78 18.05 -15.68
C LEU A 61 4.12 16.80 -16.51
N ALA A 62 5.38 16.67 -16.92
CA ALA A 62 5.87 15.52 -17.68
C ALA A 62 5.74 14.21 -16.87
N TYR A 63 6.09 14.23 -15.58
CA TYR A 63 5.89 13.06 -14.72
C TYR A 63 4.41 12.69 -14.65
N ASN A 64 3.49 13.65 -14.58
CA ASN A 64 2.06 13.37 -14.51
C ASN A 64 1.52 12.69 -15.77
N GLU A 65 2.01 13.07 -16.95
CA GLU A 65 1.64 12.45 -18.23
C GLU A 65 2.11 10.97 -18.31
N GLU A 66 3.30 10.70 -17.78
CA GLU A 66 3.96 9.38 -17.86
C GLU A 66 4.00 8.61 -16.53
N ASN A 67 3.18 8.97 -15.55
CA ASN A 67 3.24 8.41 -14.18
C ASN A 67 3.06 6.88 -14.15
N GLN A 68 2.41 6.30 -15.16
CA GLN A 68 2.25 4.85 -15.31
C GLN A 68 3.60 4.12 -15.46
N LEU A 69 4.63 4.81 -15.94
CA LEU A 69 5.97 4.28 -16.16
C LEU A 69 6.88 4.42 -14.93
N MET A 70 6.43 5.11 -13.88
CA MET A 70 7.24 5.47 -12.70
C MET A 70 8.61 6.06 -13.10
N PRO A 71 8.63 7.16 -13.90
CA PRO A 71 9.84 7.68 -14.50
C PRO A 71 10.78 8.31 -13.47
N ASN A 72 11.90 7.64 -13.19
CA ASN A 72 12.96 8.17 -12.31
C ASN A 72 13.63 9.42 -12.90
N ASP A 73 13.69 9.52 -14.23
CA ASP A 73 14.23 10.65 -14.99
C ASP A 73 13.43 11.95 -14.85
N LEU A 74 12.17 11.86 -14.42
CA LEU A 74 11.27 12.99 -14.21
C LEU A 74 11.01 13.29 -12.72
N ALA A 75 11.81 12.68 -11.83
CA ALA A 75 11.75 12.93 -10.40
C ALA A 75 12.12 14.39 -10.06
N LEU A 76 11.51 14.92 -9.00
CA LEU A 76 11.88 16.22 -8.45
C LEU A 76 13.24 16.08 -7.75
N LEU A 77 14.17 16.96 -8.10
CA LEU A 77 15.47 17.09 -7.45
C LEU A 77 15.42 18.17 -6.38
N ASP A 78 16.28 18.05 -5.37
CA ASP A 78 16.45 19.02 -4.28
C ASP A 78 15.10 19.45 -3.66
N SER A 79 14.25 18.45 -3.39
CA SER A 79 12.87 18.66 -2.93
C SER A 79 12.76 19.40 -1.59
N ASP A 80 13.84 19.49 -0.83
CA ASP A 80 13.87 20.10 0.50
C ASP A 80 13.47 21.59 0.46
N GLU A 81 13.99 22.37 -0.49
CA GLU A 81 13.63 23.80 -0.62
C GLU A 81 12.14 23.97 -1.00
N LEU A 82 11.62 23.07 -1.84
CA LEU A 82 10.22 23.06 -2.22
C LEU A 82 9.33 22.72 -1.01
N ILE A 83 9.72 21.73 -0.21
CA ILE A 83 9.00 21.32 0.99
C ILE A 83 8.96 22.46 2.01
N GLU A 84 10.10 23.09 2.31
CA GLU A 84 10.17 24.22 3.24
C GLU A 84 9.23 25.36 2.81
N LYS A 85 9.18 25.65 1.50
CA LYS A 85 8.25 26.65 0.96
C LYS A 85 6.79 26.24 1.12
N LEU A 86 6.46 24.99 0.83
CA LEU A 86 5.09 24.46 0.93
C LEU A 86 4.57 24.43 2.37
N GLU A 87 5.44 24.12 3.33
CA GLU A 87 5.10 24.16 4.76
C GLU A 87 4.75 25.57 5.24
N VAL A 88 5.37 26.61 4.64
CA VAL A 88 5.05 28.02 4.94
C VAL A 88 3.76 28.46 4.24
N GLU A 89 3.58 28.12 2.97
CA GLU A 89 2.41 28.54 2.18
C GLU A 89 1.14 27.77 2.57
N TYR A 90 1.28 26.50 2.95
CA TYR A 90 0.19 25.57 3.24
C TYR A 90 0.43 24.81 4.56
N PRO A 91 0.42 25.51 5.71
CA PRO A 91 0.77 24.95 7.01
C PRO A 91 -0.22 23.90 7.55
N GLU A 92 -1.41 23.79 6.95
CA GLU A 92 -2.40 22.75 7.27
C GLU A 92 -2.03 21.36 6.75
N PHE A 93 -1.10 21.27 5.79
CA PHE A 93 -0.65 20.02 5.20
C PHE A 93 0.70 19.58 5.78
N PHE A 94 0.88 18.26 5.82
CA PHE A 94 2.17 17.65 6.09
C PHE A 94 2.77 17.22 4.75
N TRP A 95 3.93 17.79 4.40
CA TRP A 95 4.64 17.52 3.16
C TRP A 95 5.78 16.54 3.43
N THR A 96 5.98 15.59 2.52
CA THR A 96 7.04 14.59 2.66
C THR A 96 7.47 14.09 1.29
N PRO A 97 8.77 13.95 1.03
CA PRO A 97 9.26 13.45 -0.24
C PRO A 97 8.98 11.96 -0.34
N ARG A 98 8.57 11.51 -1.53
CA ARG A 98 8.37 10.11 -1.85
C ARG A 98 8.88 9.84 -3.26
N ILE A 99 9.53 8.70 -3.44
CA ILE A 99 9.94 8.21 -4.77
C ILE A 99 9.45 6.78 -4.94
N THR A 100 8.92 6.44 -6.11
CA THR A 100 8.49 5.08 -6.46
C THR A 100 9.23 4.64 -7.70
N PHE A 101 9.79 3.44 -7.65
CA PHE A 101 10.61 2.91 -8.74
C PHE A 101 10.47 1.40 -8.84
N ALA A 102 10.60 0.87 -10.05
CA ALA A 102 10.56 -0.56 -10.31
C ALA A 102 11.96 -1.13 -10.50
N GLY A 103 12.13 -2.41 -10.20
CA GLY A 103 13.38 -3.11 -10.41
C GLY A 103 13.26 -4.60 -10.14
N LEU A 104 14.40 -5.24 -9.93
CA LEU A 104 14.52 -6.62 -9.50
C LEU A 104 15.16 -6.64 -8.11
N LEU A 105 14.67 -7.54 -7.26
CA LEU A 105 15.30 -7.85 -5.99
C LEU A 105 15.94 -9.23 -6.10
N ASP A 106 17.25 -9.28 -5.95
CA ASP A 106 18.07 -10.48 -5.99
C ASP A 106 18.48 -10.89 -4.57
N VAL A 107 18.34 -12.18 -4.27
CA VAL A 107 18.76 -12.77 -3.00
C VAL A 107 19.97 -13.65 -3.28
N PRO A 108 21.15 -13.35 -2.71
CA PRO A 108 22.35 -14.14 -2.90
C PRO A 108 22.34 -15.43 -2.07
N ASP A 109 23.13 -16.41 -2.50
CA ASP A 109 23.47 -17.61 -1.75
C ASP A 109 24.70 -17.39 -0.85
N LYS A 110 25.24 -18.46 -0.27
CA LYS A 110 26.42 -18.39 0.62
C LYS A 110 27.71 -17.97 -0.10
N ASN A 111 27.78 -18.13 -1.41
CA ASN A 111 28.92 -17.76 -2.25
C ASN A 111 28.75 -16.37 -2.87
N GLY A 112 27.60 -15.72 -2.67
CA GLY A 112 27.26 -14.44 -3.28
C GLY A 112 26.65 -14.57 -4.68
N GLU A 113 26.27 -15.77 -5.11
CA GLU A 113 25.60 -16.01 -6.39
C GLU A 113 24.08 -15.87 -6.25
N THR A 114 23.38 -15.46 -7.31
CA THR A 114 21.91 -15.37 -7.32
C THR A 114 21.28 -16.70 -6.95
N LYS A 115 20.59 -16.73 -5.80
CA LYS A 115 19.76 -17.87 -5.37
C LYS A 115 18.35 -17.74 -5.93
N THR A 116 17.77 -16.55 -5.82
CA THR A 116 16.45 -16.24 -6.34
C THR A 116 16.32 -14.76 -6.62
N GLN A 117 15.43 -14.42 -7.53
CA GLN A 117 15.22 -13.05 -7.97
C GLN A 117 13.74 -12.85 -8.31
N GLY A 118 13.22 -11.65 -8.05
CA GLY A 118 11.85 -11.30 -8.41
C GLY A 118 11.69 -9.82 -8.76
N PRO A 119 10.73 -9.47 -9.63
CA PRO A 119 10.39 -8.08 -9.88
C PRO A 119 9.76 -7.45 -8.64
N VAL A 120 10.12 -6.19 -8.39
CA VAL A 120 9.63 -5.42 -7.26
C VAL A 120 9.26 -4.01 -7.68
N ILE A 121 8.27 -3.46 -6.99
CA ILE A 121 8.03 -2.03 -6.94
C ILE A 121 8.51 -1.60 -5.55
N ALA A 122 9.42 -0.65 -5.53
CA ALA A 122 10.00 -0.10 -4.32
C ALA A 122 9.51 1.33 -4.12
N MET A 123 9.43 1.73 -2.86
CA MET A 123 9.12 3.10 -2.48
C MET A 123 10.17 3.61 -1.49
N GLY A 124 10.75 4.76 -1.81
CA GLY A 124 11.52 5.55 -0.86
C GLY A 124 10.58 6.46 -0.09
N ILE A 125 10.55 6.29 1.23
CA ILE A 125 9.84 7.15 2.16
C ILE A 125 10.81 7.64 3.24
N ASP A 126 10.48 8.77 3.86
CA ASP A 126 11.29 9.35 4.91
C ASP A 126 11.06 8.66 6.25
N PHE A 127 12.04 7.90 6.73
CA PHE A 127 12.05 7.29 8.06
C PHE A 127 12.83 8.11 9.10
N PHE A 128 13.72 9.00 8.67
CA PHE A 128 14.82 9.47 9.51
C PHE A 128 14.68 10.94 9.91
N SER A 129 13.89 11.73 9.19
CA SER A 129 13.63 13.12 9.59
C SER A 129 12.85 13.17 10.90
N LYS A 130 13.23 14.11 11.77
CA LYS A 130 12.61 14.29 13.09
C LYS A 130 11.11 14.59 13.03
N GLU A 131 10.68 15.24 11.96
CA GLU A 131 9.30 15.65 11.72
C GLU A 131 8.55 14.66 10.82
N SER A 132 9.20 13.54 10.42
CA SER A 132 8.54 12.54 9.59
C SER A 132 7.37 11.91 10.31
N ARG A 133 6.20 11.95 9.66
CA ARG A 133 4.98 11.26 10.07
C ARG A 133 4.67 10.05 9.19
N GLN A 134 5.59 9.65 8.33
CA GLN A 134 5.35 8.57 7.36
C GLN A 134 5.08 7.23 8.06
N VAL A 135 5.82 6.92 9.12
CA VAL A 135 5.61 5.72 9.95
C VAL A 135 4.21 5.70 10.56
N GLU A 136 3.74 6.85 11.07
CA GLU A 136 2.40 7.03 11.64
C GLU A 136 1.30 6.87 10.58
N ILE A 137 1.41 7.61 9.47
CA ILE A 137 0.40 7.66 8.40
C ILE A 137 0.23 6.29 7.73
N TRP A 138 1.31 5.54 7.58
CA TRP A 138 1.30 4.18 7.00
C TRP A 138 1.04 3.09 8.05
N GLU A 139 0.85 3.47 9.30
CA GLU A 139 0.68 2.58 10.45
C GLU A 139 1.71 1.44 10.47
N LEU A 140 2.98 1.73 10.11
CA LEU A 140 3.98 0.69 9.87
C LEU A 140 4.24 -0.14 11.13
N GLU A 141 4.20 0.46 12.31
CA GLU A 141 4.34 -0.27 13.58
C GLU A 141 3.26 -1.34 13.78
N LYS A 142 2.05 -1.13 13.24
CA LYS A 142 0.95 -2.12 13.31
C LYS A 142 1.02 -3.13 12.18
N ASN A 143 1.59 -2.73 11.03
CA ASN A 143 1.62 -3.52 9.81
C ASN A 143 2.87 -4.42 9.69
N ILE A 144 3.93 -4.16 10.47
CA ILE A 144 5.10 -5.04 10.56
C ILE A 144 4.69 -6.34 11.25
N VAL A 145 4.83 -7.45 10.53
CA VAL A 145 4.51 -8.80 11.04
C VAL A 145 5.69 -9.41 11.80
N GLN A 146 6.91 -9.16 11.31
CA GLN A 146 8.17 -9.61 11.91
C GLN A 146 9.24 -8.57 11.58
N GLY A 147 10.21 -8.38 12.47
CA GLY A 147 11.30 -7.43 12.25
C GLY A 147 11.11 -6.09 12.95
N THR A 148 11.82 -5.07 12.46
CA THR A 148 11.81 -3.71 13.00
C THR A 148 11.79 -2.66 11.89
N LEU A 149 11.45 -1.42 12.24
CA LEU A 149 11.60 -0.29 11.32
C LEU A 149 13.08 -0.05 10.98
N PRO A 150 13.41 0.35 9.74
CA PRO A 150 14.75 0.77 9.34
C PRO A 150 15.28 1.87 10.25
N THR A 151 16.49 1.65 10.75
CA THR A 151 17.29 2.60 11.54
C THR A 151 18.50 3.09 10.75
N LEU A 152 18.92 2.34 9.73
CA LEU A 152 20.04 2.66 8.84
C LEU A 152 19.57 2.78 7.38
N GLN A 153 20.30 3.55 6.58
CA GLN A 153 19.96 3.82 5.17
C GLN A 153 20.03 2.57 4.26
N ASN A 154 20.82 1.58 4.65
CA ASN A 154 20.96 0.31 3.94
C ASN A 154 19.99 -0.76 4.45
N GLU A 155 18.97 -0.40 5.23
CA GLU A 155 17.96 -1.34 5.70
C GLU A 155 16.67 -1.19 4.88
N ALA A 156 15.97 -2.29 4.64
CA ALA A 156 14.71 -2.28 3.90
C ALA A 156 13.69 -3.23 4.51
N ILE A 157 12.41 -2.80 4.48
CA ILE A 157 11.27 -3.67 4.76
C ILE A 157 10.73 -4.19 3.43
N ILE A 158 10.36 -5.46 3.40
CA ILE A 158 9.68 -6.07 2.25
C ILE A 158 8.34 -6.65 2.66
N SER A 159 7.40 -6.74 1.72
CA SER A 159 6.12 -7.39 1.98
C SER A 159 6.32 -8.85 2.38
N SER A 160 5.51 -9.34 3.32
CA SER A 160 5.55 -10.75 3.76
C SER A 160 5.38 -11.74 2.62
N LYS A 161 4.56 -11.38 1.61
CA LYS A 161 4.38 -12.18 0.39
C LYS A 161 5.66 -12.28 -0.43
N LEU A 162 6.35 -11.15 -0.64
CA LEU A 162 7.62 -11.13 -1.37
C LEU A 162 8.71 -11.88 -0.60
N ALA A 163 8.78 -11.70 0.73
CA ALA A 163 9.72 -12.40 1.59
C ALA A 163 9.58 -13.93 1.45
N ASN A 164 8.34 -14.42 1.49
CA ASN A 164 8.04 -15.84 1.32
C ASN A 164 8.36 -16.35 -0.10
N GLN A 165 8.07 -15.55 -1.14
CA GLN A 165 8.37 -15.92 -2.53
C GLN A 165 9.87 -16.01 -2.80
N LEU A 166 10.65 -15.10 -2.23
CA LEU A 166 12.11 -15.09 -2.34
C LEU A 166 12.81 -15.92 -1.26
N ASN A 167 12.05 -16.54 -0.35
CA ASN A 167 12.56 -17.31 0.78
C ASN A 167 13.73 -16.58 1.49
N VAL A 168 13.50 -15.30 1.78
CA VAL A 168 14.45 -14.40 2.46
C VAL A 168 14.03 -14.19 3.90
N SER A 169 14.99 -14.18 4.81
CA SER A 169 14.79 -14.01 6.25
C SER A 169 15.30 -12.66 6.73
N ILE A 170 14.84 -12.23 7.91
CA ILE A 170 15.34 -11.01 8.57
C ILE A 170 16.84 -11.16 8.83
N GLY A 171 17.59 -10.10 8.56
CA GLY A 171 19.04 -10.03 8.64
C GLY A 171 19.78 -10.53 7.39
N GLU A 172 19.07 -11.05 6.39
CA GLU A 172 19.69 -11.41 5.12
C GLU A 172 19.88 -10.18 4.22
N LYS A 173 20.98 -10.20 3.45
CA LYS A 173 21.26 -9.19 2.43
C LYS A 173 20.48 -9.50 1.16
N VAL A 174 19.97 -8.46 0.53
CA VAL A 174 19.37 -8.50 -0.80
C VAL A 174 19.98 -7.42 -1.67
N THR A 175 20.05 -7.66 -2.97
CA THR A 175 20.55 -6.70 -3.96
C THR A 175 19.36 -6.17 -4.76
N PHE A 176 19.06 -4.89 -4.60
CA PHE A 176 18.17 -4.20 -5.52
C PHE A 176 18.90 -3.90 -6.82
N ILE A 177 18.25 -4.16 -7.95
CA ILE A 177 18.76 -3.95 -9.30
C ILE A 177 17.74 -3.12 -10.06
N GLY A 178 18.11 -1.92 -10.51
CA GLY A 178 17.21 -0.99 -11.18
C GLY A 178 17.93 -0.01 -12.10
N SER A 179 17.25 1.08 -12.44
CA SER A 179 17.79 2.16 -13.27
C SER A 179 17.90 3.47 -12.51
N THR A 180 18.95 4.24 -12.78
CA THR A 180 19.11 5.62 -12.32
C THR A 180 18.26 6.59 -13.16
N MET A 181 18.25 7.86 -12.75
CA MET A 181 17.67 8.97 -13.51
C MET A 181 18.20 9.06 -14.95
N ASP A 182 19.46 8.70 -15.19
CA ASP A 182 20.09 8.71 -16.51
C ASP A 182 19.86 7.39 -17.30
N ASN A 183 18.94 6.54 -16.85
CA ASN A 183 18.71 5.19 -17.37
C ASN A 183 19.95 4.27 -17.30
N ALA A 184 20.91 4.59 -16.43
CA ALA A 184 22.05 3.72 -16.18
C ALA A 184 21.65 2.57 -15.26
N PHE A 185 22.26 1.40 -15.47
CA PHE A 185 22.08 0.24 -14.59
C PHE A 185 22.69 0.51 -13.22
N ALA A 186 21.91 0.32 -12.15
CA ALA A 186 22.36 0.49 -10.77
C ALA A 186 21.99 -0.70 -9.90
N THR A 187 22.88 -1.00 -8.95
CA THR A 187 22.67 -2.04 -7.94
C THR A 187 22.95 -1.50 -6.56
N TYR A 188 22.15 -1.85 -5.58
CA TYR A 188 22.34 -1.45 -4.20
C TYR A 188 21.97 -2.57 -3.23
N ASN A 189 22.78 -2.77 -2.19
CA ASN A 189 22.57 -3.83 -1.21
C ASN A 189 21.78 -3.31 -0.02
N PHE A 190 20.72 -4.02 0.34
CA PHE A 190 19.92 -3.77 1.54
C PHE A 190 20.01 -4.96 2.50
N ASP A 191 20.00 -4.66 3.79
CA ASP A 191 19.77 -5.62 4.86
C ASP A 191 18.26 -5.64 5.17
N ILE A 192 17.64 -6.83 5.11
CA ILE A 192 16.21 -6.97 5.42
C ILE A 192 16.03 -6.90 6.94
N VAL A 193 15.18 -5.99 7.40
CA VAL A 193 14.88 -5.77 8.83
C VAL A 193 13.45 -6.06 9.21
#